data_AF-A0A1F8SML7-F1
#
_entry.id   AF-A0A1F8SML7-F1
#
_cell.length_a   1.000
_cell.length_b   1.000
_cell.length_c   1.000
_cell.angle_alpha   90.00
_cell.angle_beta   90.00
_cell.angle_gamma   90.00
#
_symmetry.space_group_name_H-M   'P 1'
#
loop_
_entity.id
_entity.type
_entity.pdbx_description
1 polymer ?
#
loop_
_entity_poly.entity_id
_entity_poly.type
_entity_poly.pdbx_seq_one_letter_code
_entity_poly.pdbx_strand_id
1 'polypeptide(L)'
;MDNSQKIATALSIFLAIIMLCGGSGFLSYIYGSQTGHEASYKQGYNQGKDAGYDDGYKFGYEAGLKLSPEQNPSSGYAPQNPKYQEMKAFLAQDNTNLNEYEPDKYVCTDFAAAVNNNADAKGIRCAIVDIFYPEGYGHTIVAFETTDKGLIFIEPQFDQEVKLVVGQSYSTTNSFTPAPRADTVNRFLIVW
;
A
#
# COMPACT_ATOMS: atom_id res chain seq x y z
N MET A 1 21.50 58.04 45.26
CA MET A 1 21.84 56.61 45.28
C MET A 1 23.21 56.44 45.90
N ASP A 2 23.29 55.70 47.00
CA ASP A 2 24.58 55.25 47.53
C ASP A 2 25.18 54.16 46.60
N ASN A 3 26.49 53.92 46.73
CA ASN A 3 27.24 52.97 45.91
C ASN A 3 26.61 51.56 45.84
N SER A 4 26.06 51.07 46.94
CA SER A 4 25.35 49.79 47.03
C SER A 4 24.14 49.75 46.09
N GLN A 5 23.43 50.87 45.99
CA GLN A 5 22.26 51.01 45.13
C GLN A 5 22.65 51.04 43.64
N LYS A 6 23.77 51.70 43.28
CA LYS A 6 24.30 51.71 41.91
C LYS A 6 24.78 50.33 41.47
N ILE A 7 25.45 49.60 42.36
CA ILE A 7 25.94 48.24 42.11
C ILE A 7 24.76 47.29 41.91
N ALA A 8 23.73 47.38 42.77
CA ALA A 8 22.51 46.57 42.63
C ALA A 8 21.81 46.83 41.30
N THR A 9 21.61 48.09 40.90
CA THR A 9 20.97 48.42 39.62
C THR A 9 21.79 47.92 38.42
N ALA A 10 23.12 48.06 38.44
CA ALA A 10 23.98 47.56 37.37
C ALA A 10 23.94 46.03 37.24
N LEU A 11 23.95 45.30 38.37
CA LEU A 11 23.78 43.85 38.41
C LEU A 11 22.41 43.42 37.87
N SER A 12 21.33 44.11 38.24
CA SER A 12 20.00 43.82 37.72
C SER A 12 19.89 44.02 36.21
N ILE A 13 20.47 45.10 35.67
CA ILE A 13 20.51 45.35 34.22
C ILE A 13 21.33 44.26 33.51
N PHE A 14 22.49 43.89 34.07
CA PHE A 14 23.34 42.86 33.48
C PHE A 14 22.66 41.48 33.46
N LEU A 15 21.97 41.10 34.55
CA LEU A 15 21.20 39.86 34.62
C LEU A 15 20.01 39.86 33.65
N ALA A 16 19.35 41.01 33.45
CA ALA A 16 18.27 41.14 32.48
C ALA A 16 18.76 40.94 31.04
N ILE A 17 19.94 41.49 30.69
CA ILE A 17 20.55 41.31 29.37
C ILE A 17 20.92 39.85 29.12
N ILE A 18 21.48 39.14 30.12
CA ILE A 18 21.81 37.72 29.99
C ILE A 18 20.56 36.87 29.77
N MET A 19 19.47 37.14 30.50
CA MET A 19 18.20 36.43 30.32
C MET A 19 17.58 36.69 28.93
N LEU A 20 17.65 37.93 28.43
CA LEU A 20 17.17 38.29 27.09
C LEU A 20 17.94 37.56 25.98
N CYS A 21 19.28 37.61 26.02
CA CYS A 21 20.12 36.99 25.00
C CYS A 21 20.11 35.46 25.05
N GLY A 22 20.08 34.87 26.25
CA GLY A 22 20.05 33.41 26.44
C GLY A 22 18.72 32.79 26.02
N GLY A 23 17.60 33.45 26.34
CA GLY A 23 16.26 32.97 25.98
C GLY A 23 16.02 32.92 24.47
N SER A 24 16.42 33.96 23.73
CA SER A 24 16.24 34.02 22.27
C SER A 24 17.10 32.99 21.52
N GLY A 25 18.31 32.73 22.01
CA GLY A 25 19.22 31.73 21.43
C GLY A 25 18.67 30.31 21.62
N PHE A 26 18.17 30.00 22.82
CA PHE A 26 17.59 28.69 23.12
C PHE A 26 16.29 28.43 22.33
N LEU A 27 15.40 29.42 22.24
CA LEU A 27 14.17 29.30 21.44
C LEU A 27 14.47 29.14 19.94
N SER A 28 15.43 29.91 19.40
CA SER A 28 15.85 29.77 18.00
C SER A 28 16.46 28.40 17.71
N TYR A 29 17.23 27.86 18.64
CA TYR A 29 17.82 26.52 18.51
C TYR A 29 16.75 25.42 18.49
N ILE A 30 15.78 25.45 19.41
CA ILE A 30 14.68 24.47 19.44
C ILE A 30 13.84 24.58 18.16
N TYR A 31 13.45 25.80 17.79
CA TYR A 31 12.60 26.03 16.63
C TYR A 31 13.30 25.59 15.33
N GLY A 32 14.58 25.95 15.16
CA GLY A 32 15.38 25.53 13.99
C GLY A 32 15.62 24.03 13.93
N SER A 33 15.83 23.38 15.08
CA SER A 33 16.01 21.93 15.15
C SER A 33 14.72 21.18 14.80
N GLN A 34 13.58 21.62 15.33
CA GLN A 34 12.29 20.99 15.09
C GLN A 34 11.81 21.19 13.65
N THR A 35 11.90 22.43 13.14
CA THR A 35 11.49 22.73 11.76
C THR A 35 12.41 22.09 10.73
N GLY A 36 13.74 22.08 10.98
CA GLY A 36 14.70 21.41 10.12
C GLY A 36 14.50 19.89 10.08
N HIS A 37 14.20 19.27 11.22
CA HIS A 37 13.94 17.83 11.29
C HIS A 37 12.65 17.45 10.54
N GLU A 38 11.56 18.19 10.74
CA GLU A 38 10.29 17.91 10.09
C GLU A 38 10.35 18.11 8.57
N ALA A 39 11.01 19.19 8.10
CA ALA A 39 11.18 19.47 6.69
C ALA A 39 12.07 18.41 6.00
N SER A 40 13.20 18.04 6.62
CA SER A 40 14.10 17.02 6.06
C SER A 40 13.49 15.62 6.09
N TYR A 41 12.74 15.27 7.15
CA TYR A 41 12.00 14.01 7.23
C TYR A 41 10.94 13.92 6.12
N LYS A 42 10.12 14.97 5.95
CA LYS A 42 9.09 15.02 4.92
C LYS A 42 9.69 14.98 3.50
N GLN A 43 10.78 15.69 3.28
CA GLN A 43 11.49 15.68 2.01
C GLN A 43 12.08 14.30 1.71
N GLY A 44 12.78 13.69 2.67
CA GLY A 44 13.37 12.36 2.52
C GLY A 44 12.31 11.27 2.30
N TYR A 45 11.19 11.34 3.02
CA TYR A 45 10.06 10.44 2.83
C TYR A 45 9.44 10.56 1.44
N ASN A 46 9.16 11.77 0.97
CA ASN A 46 8.59 11.99 -0.36
C ASN A 46 9.56 11.56 -1.47
N GLN A 47 10.85 11.91 -1.36
CA GLN A 47 11.87 11.51 -2.33
C GLN A 47 12.06 10.00 -2.37
N GLY A 48 12.09 9.33 -1.21
CA GLY A 48 12.19 7.87 -1.13
C GLY A 48 10.96 7.16 -1.69
N LYS A 49 9.76 7.69 -1.43
CA LYS A 49 8.50 7.18 -1.96
C LYS A 49 8.43 7.33 -3.49
N ASP A 50 8.79 8.51 -4.03
CA ASP A 50 8.74 8.77 -5.46
C ASP A 50 9.81 7.94 -6.21
N ALA A 51 11.04 7.87 -5.68
CA ALA A 51 12.10 7.03 -6.27
C ALA A 51 11.76 5.53 -6.20
N GLY A 52 11.24 5.05 -5.07
CA GLY A 52 10.80 3.66 -4.93
C GLY A 52 9.62 3.31 -5.84
N TYR A 53 8.70 4.25 -6.05
CA TYR A 53 7.59 4.10 -6.98
C TYR A 53 8.07 4.02 -8.43
N ASP A 54 8.97 4.91 -8.85
CA ASP A 54 9.50 4.94 -10.22
C ASP A 54 10.37 3.70 -10.53
N ASP A 55 11.25 3.31 -9.59
CA ASP A 55 12.09 2.12 -9.74
C ASP A 55 11.24 0.84 -9.70
N GLY A 56 10.26 0.75 -8.81
CA GLY A 56 9.33 -0.36 -8.73
C GLY A 56 8.46 -0.48 -9.98
N TYR A 57 7.94 0.64 -10.48
CA TYR A 57 7.16 0.69 -11.73
C TYR A 57 8.00 0.26 -12.93
N LYS A 58 9.23 0.77 -13.04
CA LYS A 58 10.15 0.39 -14.13
C LYS A 58 10.53 -1.08 -14.06
N PHE A 59 10.87 -1.59 -12.87
CA PHE A 59 11.21 -2.99 -12.67
C PHE A 59 10.02 -3.91 -13.00
N GLY A 60 8.82 -3.56 -12.54
CA GLY A 60 7.59 -4.29 -12.86
C GLY A 60 7.26 -4.28 -14.35
N TYR A 61 7.40 -3.12 -15.01
CA TYR A 61 7.20 -2.98 -16.45
C TYR A 61 8.21 -3.80 -17.27
N GLU A 62 9.49 -3.75 -16.92
CA GLU A 62 10.55 -4.52 -17.57
C GLU A 62 10.41 -6.03 -17.29
N ALA A 63 9.94 -6.43 -16.11
CA ALA A 63 9.64 -7.82 -15.78
C ALA A 63 8.42 -8.34 -16.55
N GLY A 64 7.35 -7.55 -16.66
CA GLY A 64 6.16 -7.89 -17.44
C GLY A 64 6.41 -7.95 -18.95
N LEU A 65 7.36 -7.17 -19.47
CA LEU A 65 7.80 -7.24 -20.87
C LEU A 65 8.72 -8.42 -21.17
N LYS A 66 9.36 -9.03 -20.16
CA LYS A 66 10.10 -10.29 -20.32
C LYS A 66 9.14 -11.48 -20.41
N LEU A 67 8.22 -11.40 -21.38
CA LEU A 67 7.62 -12.55 -22.00
C LEU A 67 8.76 -13.47 -22.45
N SER A 68 8.69 -14.74 -22.04
CA SER A 68 9.70 -15.76 -22.29
C SER A 68 10.17 -15.72 -23.76
N PRO A 69 11.49 -15.76 -24.06
CA PRO A 69 12.00 -15.80 -25.43
C PRO A 69 11.53 -16.99 -26.29
N GLU A 70 10.79 -17.93 -25.70
CA GLU A 70 10.13 -19.04 -26.40
C GLU A 70 8.73 -18.69 -26.96
N GLN A 71 8.19 -17.51 -26.64
CA GLN A 71 6.92 -17.04 -27.19
C GLN A 71 7.15 -16.36 -28.54
N ASN A 72 7.11 -17.18 -29.58
CA ASN A 72 6.99 -16.77 -30.97
C ASN A 72 5.77 -15.82 -31.10
N PRO A 73 5.94 -14.51 -31.43
CA PRO A 73 4.85 -13.53 -31.45
C PRO A 73 3.90 -13.69 -32.67
N SER A 74 3.86 -14.89 -33.26
CA SER A 74 3.16 -15.23 -34.50
C SER A 74 1.81 -15.94 -34.27
N SER A 75 1.41 -16.22 -33.03
CA SER A 75 0.04 -16.67 -32.72
C SER A 75 -0.51 -15.93 -31.52
N GLY A 76 -1.73 -15.40 -31.63
CA GLY A 76 -2.42 -14.65 -30.58
C GLY A 76 -2.54 -15.41 -29.26
N TYR A 77 -1.53 -15.26 -28.40
CA TYR A 77 -1.57 -15.72 -27.02
C TYR A 77 -2.53 -14.81 -26.26
N ALA A 78 -3.75 -15.30 -26.03
CA ALA A 78 -4.72 -14.69 -25.16
C ALA A 78 -5.01 -15.70 -24.03
N PRO A 79 -4.85 -15.31 -22.75
CA PRO A 79 -5.25 -16.14 -21.63
C PRO A 79 -6.70 -16.58 -21.77
N GLN A 80 -6.99 -17.83 -21.38
CA GLN A 80 -8.31 -18.44 -21.57
C GLN A 80 -9.05 -18.59 -20.26
N ASN A 81 -10.38 -18.46 -20.32
CA ASN A 81 -11.26 -18.71 -19.19
C ASN A 81 -11.13 -20.19 -18.75
N PRO A 82 -10.75 -20.50 -17.51
CA PRO A 82 -10.58 -21.87 -17.04
C PRO A 82 -11.93 -22.55 -16.76
N LYS A 83 -11.96 -23.87 -16.61
CA LYS A 83 -13.01 -24.53 -15.81
C LYS A 83 -12.79 -24.27 -14.33
N TYR A 84 -13.84 -24.37 -13.52
CA TYR A 84 -13.73 -24.18 -12.08
C TYR A 84 -12.69 -25.12 -11.43
N GLN A 85 -12.62 -26.38 -11.86
CA GLN A 85 -11.63 -27.33 -11.33
C GLN A 85 -10.19 -26.98 -11.77
N GLU A 86 -10.00 -26.44 -12.96
CA GLU A 86 -8.69 -25.97 -13.43
C GLU A 86 -8.23 -24.76 -12.64
N MET A 87 -9.14 -23.82 -12.35
CA MET A 87 -8.87 -22.69 -11.43
C MET A 87 -8.47 -23.18 -10.04
N LYS A 88 -9.21 -24.13 -9.44
CA LYS A 88 -8.85 -24.68 -8.13
C LYS A 88 -7.51 -25.41 -8.14
N ALA A 89 -7.20 -26.15 -9.21
CA ALA A 89 -5.91 -26.81 -9.37
C ALA A 89 -4.76 -25.81 -9.55
N PHE A 90 -5.01 -24.71 -10.25
CA PHE A 90 -4.07 -23.60 -10.38
C PHE A 90 -3.75 -22.98 -9.02
N LEU A 91 -4.78 -22.56 -8.27
CA LEU A 91 -4.61 -21.95 -6.95
C LEU A 91 -3.87 -22.87 -5.99
N ALA A 92 -4.16 -24.18 -5.99
CA ALA A 92 -3.47 -25.14 -5.13
C ALA A 92 -1.97 -25.35 -5.46
N GLN A 93 -1.50 -24.93 -6.65
CA GLN A 93 -0.10 -24.97 -7.04
C GLN A 93 0.59 -23.61 -6.90
N ASP A 94 -0.19 -22.54 -6.84
CA ASP A 94 0.28 -21.20 -6.63
C ASP A 94 0.65 -21.02 -5.16
N ASN A 95 1.81 -20.45 -4.88
CA ASN A 95 2.30 -20.30 -3.50
C ASN A 95 2.15 -18.86 -2.98
N THR A 96 1.39 -18.00 -3.68
CA THR A 96 1.27 -16.59 -3.30
C THR A 96 0.65 -16.43 -1.91
N ASN A 97 -0.29 -17.30 -1.55
CA ASN A 97 -0.90 -17.38 -0.21
C ASN A 97 0.10 -17.68 0.93
N LEU A 98 1.30 -18.18 0.62
CA LEU A 98 2.35 -18.44 1.61
C LEU A 98 3.19 -17.21 1.94
N ASN A 99 3.04 -16.11 1.18
CA ASN A 99 3.72 -14.85 1.46
C ASN A 99 3.15 -14.20 2.72
N GLU A 100 4.00 -13.46 3.45
CA GLU A 100 3.57 -12.69 4.62
C GLU A 100 3.02 -11.33 4.20
N TYR A 101 1.93 -10.91 4.84
CA TYR A 101 1.41 -9.55 4.66
C TYR A 101 2.29 -8.54 5.39
N GLU A 102 2.89 -7.62 4.63
CA GLU A 102 3.73 -6.56 5.16
C GLU A 102 3.16 -5.19 4.73
N PRO A 103 2.57 -4.39 5.65
CA PRO A 103 1.83 -3.16 5.31
C PRO A 103 2.53 -2.15 4.39
N ASP A 104 3.87 -2.10 4.44
CA ASP A 104 4.68 -1.15 3.67
C ASP A 104 5.48 -1.82 2.52
N LYS A 105 5.26 -3.12 2.26
CA LYS A 105 6.04 -3.87 1.26
C LYS A 105 5.25 -4.86 0.41
N TYR A 106 4.30 -5.58 1.00
CA TYR A 106 3.59 -6.66 0.33
C TYR A 106 2.17 -6.73 0.88
N VAL A 107 1.25 -6.08 0.17
CA VAL A 107 -0.14 -5.88 0.60
C VAL A 107 -1.11 -6.50 -0.41
N CYS A 108 -2.40 -6.34 -0.19
CA CYS A 108 -3.47 -6.96 -1.00
C CYS A 108 -3.28 -6.81 -2.52
N THR A 109 -2.80 -5.66 -2.99
CA THR A 109 -2.48 -5.43 -4.40
C THR A 109 -1.38 -6.34 -4.92
N ASP A 110 -0.35 -6.60 -4.13
CA ASP A 110 0.79 -7.44 -4.51
C ASP A 110 0.41 -8.92 -4.56
N PHE A 111 -0.39 -9.39 -3.60
CA PHE A 111 -0.97 -10.74 -3.64
C PHE A 111 -1.84 -10.91 -4.90
N ALA A 112 -2.74 -9.96 -5.18
CA ALA A 112 -3.62 -10.05 -6.34
C ALA A 112 -2.84 -9.99 -7.66
N ALA A 113 -1.86 -9.10 -7.77
CA ALA A 113 -0.98 -8.99 -8.93
C ALA A 113 -0.16 -10.27 -9.15
N ALA A 114 0.38 -10.87 -8.09
CA ALA A 114 1.16 -12.11 -8.18
C ALA A 114 0.30 -13.28 -8.67
N VAL A 115 -0.90 -13.50 -8.11
CA VAL A 115 -1.81 -14.55 -8.59
C VAL A 115 -2.24 -14.30 -10.04
N ASN A 116 -2.50 -13.04 -10.42
CA ASN A 116 -2.87 -12.67 -11.78
C ASN A 116 -1.73 -12.99 -12.79
N ASN A 117 -0.51 -12.56 -12.49
CA ASN A 117 0.67 -12.83 -13.33
C ASN A 117 0.99 -14.33 -13.42
N ASN A 118 0.85 -15.07 -12.31
CA ASN A 118 1.09 -16.52 -12.30
C ASN A 118 0.02 -17.29 -13.09
N ALA A 119 -1.22 -16.80 -13.09
CA ALA A 119 -2.29 -17.33 -13.94
C ALA A 119 -2.01 -17.06 -15.42
N ASP A 120 -1.61 -15.84 -15.77
CA ASP A 120 -1.25 -15.45 -17.13
C ASP A 120 -0.09 -16.29 -17.68
N ALA A 121 0.94 -16.53 -16.87
CA ALA A 121 2.06 -17.41 -17.20
C ALA A 121 1.65 -18.87 -17.48
N LYS A 122 0.48 -19.29 -16.99
CA LYS A 122 -0.13 -20.60 -17.26
C LYS A 122 -1.24 -20.55 -18.32
N GLY A 123 -1.45 -19.40 -18.97
CA GLY A 123 -2.48 -19.20 -19.99
C GLY A 123 -3.90 -19.13 -19.42
N ILE A 124 -4.04 -18.85 -18.13
CA ILE A 124 -5.32 -18.76 -17.42
C ILE A 124 -5.72 -17.29 -17.29
N ARG A 125 -6.90 -16.95 -17.81
CA ARG A 125 -7.45 -15.60 -17.70
C ARG A 125 -7.89 -15.31 -16.26
N CYS A 126 -7.31 -14.28 -15.67
CA CYS A 126 -7.55 -13.81 -14.32
C CYS A 126 -7.80 -12.30 -14.37
N ALA A 127 -8.72 -11.79 -13.56
CA ALA A 127 -8.97 -10.37 -13.39
C ALA A 127 -8.46 -9.87 -12.05
N ILE A 128 -8.05 -8.61 -12.00
CA ILE A 128 -7.91 -7.84 -10.76
C ILE A 128 -9.28 -7.26 -10.38
N VAL A 129 -9.60 -7.28 -9.09
CA VAL A 129 -10.85 -6.73 -8.56
C VAL A 129 -10.56 -5.72 -7.46
N ASP A 130 -10.78 -4.44 -7.76
CA ASP A 130 -10.65 -3.36 -6.78
C ASP A 130 -11.98 -3.11 -6.07
N ILE A 131 -11.95 -3.15 -4.75
CA ILE A 131 -13.11 -3.01 -3.87
C ILE A 131 -13.02 -1.66 -3.16
N PHE A 132 -14.13 -0.93 -3.19
CA PHE A 132 -14.25 0.39 -2.58
C PHE A 132 -15.20 0.32 -1.39
N TYR A 133 -14.70 0.78 -0.24
CA TYR A 133 -15.41 0.90 1.03
C TYR A 133 -15.89 2.35 1.24
N PRO A 134 -16.60 2.68 2.34
CA PRO A 134 -17.08 4.04 2.59
C PRO A 134 -15.98 5.10 2.61
N GLU A 135 -14.77 4.74 3.06
CA GLU A 135 -13.63 5.66 3.15
C GLU A 135 -12.82 5.76 1.84
N GLY A 136 -13.19 5.01 0.79
CA GLY A 136 -12.52 5.05 -0.51
C GLY A 136 -12.00 3.69 -0.96
N TYR A 137 -10.82 3.68 -1.60
CA TYR A 137 -10.17 2.44 -2.03
C TYR A 137 -9.85 1.58 -0.80
N GLY A 138 -10.33 0.33 -0.81
CA GLY A 138 -10.45 -0.49 0.39
C GLY A 138 -9.66 -1.79 0.38
N HIS A 139 -9.73 -2.54 -0.71
CA HIS A 139 -9.15 -3.88 -0.82
C HIS A 139 -9.01 -4.30 -2.29
N THR A 140 -8.10 -5.21 -2.59
CA THR A 140 -7.96 -5.81 -3.93
C THR A 140 -7.89 -7.32 -3.83
N ILE A 141 -8.64 -8.00 -4.68
CA ILE A 141 -8.68 -9.46 -4.82
C ILE A 141 -8.58 -9.85 -6.30
N VAL A 142 -8.73 -11.14 -6.62
CA VAL A 142 -8.79 -11.61 -8.01
C VAL A 142 -10.13 -12.25 -8.35
N ALA A 143 -10.43 -12.35 -9.65
CA ALA A 143 -11.57 -13.11 -10.12
C ALA A 143 -11.25 -13.93 -11.36
N PHE A 144 -11.95 -15.07 -11.50
CA PHE A 144 -11.87 -15.96 -12.65
C PHE A 144 -13.25 -16.12 -13.26
N GLU A 145 -13.37 -15.88 -14.56
CA GLU A 145 -14.57 -16.24 -15.30
C GLU A 145 -14.44 -17.70 -15.68
N THR A 146 -15.15 -18.57 -14.95
CA THR A 146 -15.12 -20.00 -15.22
C THR A 146 -16.14 -20.38 -16.28
N THR A 147 -15.76 -21.29 -17.17
CA THR A 147 -16.62 -21.72 -18.29
C THR A 147 -17.85 -22.52 -17.85
N ASP A 148 -17.85 -23.06 -16.63
CA ASP A 148 -18.86 -23.98 -16.10
C ASP A 148 -19.56 -23.50 -14.82
N LYS A 149 -19.06 -22.48 -14.12
CA LYS A 149 -19.68 -21.91 -12.91
C LYS A 149 -19.81 -20.39 -12.91
N GLY A 150 -19.42 -19.72 -14.00
CA GLY A 150 -19.46 -18.26 -14.10
C GLY A 150 -18.33 -17.59 -13.34
N LEU A 151 -18.53 -16.32 -12.98
CA LEU A 151 -17.52 -15.51 -12.31
C LEU A 151 -17.34 -15.91 -10.84
N ILE A 152 -16.10 -16.19 -10.45
CA ILE A 152 -15.72 -16.57 -9.09
C ILE A 152 -14.70 -15.57 -8.55
N PHE A 153 -14.93 -15.05 -7.34
CA PHE A 153 -14.01 -14.15 -6.65
C PHE A 153 -13.14 -14.94 -5.66
N ILE A 154 -11.84 -14.66 -5.65
CA ILE A 154 -10.87 -15.35 -4.80
C ILE A 154 -10.08 -14.33 -3.99
N GLU A 155 -10.01 -14.52 -2.68
CA GLU A 155 -9.09 -13.84 -1.77
C GLU A 155 -7.70 -14.46 -1.91
N PRO A 156 -6.74 -13.78 -2.56
CA PRO A 156 -5.45 -14.37 -2.91
C PRO A 156 -4.55 -14.62 -1.70
N GLN A 157 -4.78 -13.95 -0.57
CA GLN A 157 -4.02 -14.18 0.66
C GLN A 157 -4.30 -15.55 1.28
N PHE A 158 -5.44 -16.18 0.96
CA PHE A 158 -5.89 -17.43 1.61
C PHE A 158 -6.36 -18.51 0.62
N ASP A 159 -6.23 -18.31 -0.70
CA ASP A 159 -6.82 -19.14 -1.76
C ASP A 159 -8.32 -19.44 -1.58
N GLN A 160 -9.02 -18.51 -0.94
CA GLN A 160 -10.39 -18.72 -0.51
C GLN A 160 -11.36 -18.09 -1.50
N GLU A 161 -12.39 -18.85 -1.87
CA GLU A 161 -13.53 -18.28 -2.60
C GLU A 161 -14.34 -17.36 -1.68
N VAL A 162 -14.62 -16.15 -2.15
CA VAL A 162 -15.32 -15.11 -1.39
C VAL A 162 -16.55 -14.62 -2.11
N LYS A 163 -17.51 -14.14 -1.34
CA LYS A 163 -18.70 -13.44 -1.81
C LYS A 163 -18.45 -11.94 -1.77
N LEU A 164 -18.74 -11.28 -2.88
CA LEU A 164 -18.65 -9.84 -3.01
C LEU A 164 -20.04 -9.26 -3.30
N VAL A 165 -20.67 -8.67 -2.27
CA VAL A 165 -22.05 -8.18 -2.34
C VAL A 165 -22.10 -6.70 -1.97
N VAL A 166 -22.51 -5.86 -2.93
CA VAL A 166 -22.68 -4.41 -2.70
C VAL A 166 -23.68 -4.17 -1.57
N GLY A 167 -23.34 -3.26 -0.66
CA GLY A 167 -24.12 -2.92 0.52
C GLY A 167 -23.91 -3.84 1.72
N GLN A 168 -23.09 -4.89 1.60
CA GLN A 168 -22.75 -5.78 2.73
C GLN A 168 -21.28 -5.66 3.13
N SER A 169 -20.99 -5.96 4.39
CA SER A 169 -19.62 -6.03 4.92
C SER A 169 -18.87 -7.20 4.28
N TYR A 170 -17.69 -6.94 3.72
CA TYR A 170 -16.85 -7.97 3.10
C TYR A 170 -16.44 -9.05 4.10
N SER A 171 -15.92 -8.66 5.27
CA SER A 171 -15.48 -9.59 6.32
C SER A 171 -16.64 -10.39 6.90
N THR A 172 -17.76 -9.74 7.24
CA THR A 172 -18.94 -10.44 7.80
C THR A 172 -19.49 -11.47 6.82
N THR A 173 -19.61 -11.10 5.54
CA THR A 173 -20.13 -11.99 4.50
C THR A 173 -19.25 -13.23 4.31
N ASN A 174 -17.94 -13.08 4.52
CA ASN A 174 -16.93 -14.13 4.31
C ASN A 174 -16.41 -14.76 5.61
N SER A 175 -17.02 -14.44 6.76
CA SER A 175 -16.62 -14.93 8.09
C SER A 175 -15.16 -14.61 8.45
N PHE A 176 -14.64 -13.48 7.98
CA PHE A 176 -13.33 -12.97 8.38
C PHE A 176 -13.45 -12.07 9.61
N THR A 177 -12.34 -11.93 10.33
CA THR A 177 -12.23 -10.93 11.39
C THR A 177 -12.25 -9.53 10.77
N PRO A 178 -13.20 -8.66 11.15
CA PRO A 178 -13.28 -7.32 10.58
C PRO A 178 -12.07 -6.46 11.01
N ALA A 179 -11.59 -5.66 10.07
CA ALA A 179 -10.65 -4.58 10.36
C ALA A 179 -11.34 -3.49 11.22
N PRO A 180 -10.58 -2.60 11.90
CA PRO A 180 -11.16 -1.50 12.68
C PRO A 180 -11.84 -0.41 11.84
N ARG A 181 -11.99 -0.62 10.52
CA ARG A 181 -12.66 0.27 9.57
C ARG A 181 -13.89 -0.40 8.99
N ALA A 182 -14.87 0.40 8.57
CA ALA A 182 -16.03 -0.14 7.85
C ALA A 182 -15.59 -0.73 6.50
N ASP A 183 -16.06 -1.94 6.21
CA ASP A 183 -15.73 -2.71 5.00
C ASP A 183 -16.99 -3.06 4.18
N THR A 184 -18.02 -2.23 4.31
CA THR A 184 -19.20 -2.32 3.45
C THR A 184 -18.79 -2.07 2.00
N VAL A 185 -19.06 -3.03 1.13
CA VAL A 185 -18.74 -2.92 -0.29
C VAL A 185 -19.66 -1.88 -0.93
N ASN A 186 -19.14 -0.69 -1.27
CA ASN A 186 -19.92 0.33 -1.96
C ASN A 186 -20.00 0.06 -3.46
N ARG A 187 -18.87 -0.33 -4.04
CA ARG A 187 -18.73 -0.74 -5.44
C ARG A 187 -17.44 -1.54 -5.60
N PHE A 188 -17.30 -2.20 -6.73
CA PHE A 188 -16.05 -2.82 -7.15
C PHE A 188 -15.86 -2.65 -8.66
N LEU A 189 -14.62 -2.74 -9.11
CA LEU A 189 -14.24 -2.71 -10.51
C LEU A 189 -13.54 -4.04 -10.83
N ILE A 190 -13.88 -4.64 -11.97
CA ILE A 190 -13.21 -5.85 -12.48
C ILE A 190 -12.39 -5.43 -13.68
N VAL A 191 -11.09 -5.69 -13.64
CA VAL A 191 -10.11 -5.31 -14.66
C VAL A 191 -9.47 -6.59 -15.21
N TRP A 192 -9.62 -6.80 -16.53
CA TRP A 192 -9.09 -7.95 -17.26
C TRP A 192 -7.80 -7.62 -17.99
#